data_AF-W5W3X4-F1
#
_entry.id   AF-W5W3X4-F1
#
_cell.length_a   1.000
_cell.length_b   1.000
_cell.length_c   1.000
_cell.angle_alpha   90.00
_cell.angle_beta   90.00
_cell.angle_gamma   90.00
#
_symmetry.space_group_name_H-M   'P 1'
#
loop_
_entity.id
_entity.type
_entity.pdbx_description
1 polymer ?
#
loop_
_entity_poly.entity_id
_entity_poly.type
_entity_poly.pdbx_seq_one_letter_code
_entity_poly.pdbx_strand_id
1 'polypeptide(L)'
;MTLADEDVAIRAQNWCTLAALHARIEDKLERALQGSHQLSVREYSVLTVLAQQDNFHLRMNQLASAVVLSQSATTRLVTRLEERGLLQRYLCADDRRGIYTEVTEAGQQMLEQARPVNDKALSEALAEAEQQPEFAPLVKALAALPQS
;
A
#
# COMPACT_ATOMS: atom_id res chain seq x y z
N MET A 1 35.45 6.01 20.54
CA MET A 1 34.05 5.75 20.15
C MET A 1 33.54 4.70 21.12
N THR A 2 32.48 4.99 21.87
CA THR A 2 31.98 4.04 22.88
C THR A 2 31.13 2.96 22.21
N LEU A 3 30.98 1.78 22.84
CA LEU A 3 30.09 0.71 22.35
C LEU A 3 28.65 1.22 22.08
N ALA A 4 28.19 2.21 22.86
CA ALA A 4 26.89 2.86 22.67
C ALA A 4 26.80 3.68 21.37
N ASP A 5 27.90 4.30 20.93
CA ASP A 5 27.95 5.06 19.67
C ASP A 5 27.90 4.12 18.45
N GLU A 6 28.52 2.95 18.56
CA GLU A 6 28.50 1.90 17.53
C GLU A 6 27.08 1.33 17.34
N ASP A 7 26.38 1.06 18.44
CA ASP A 7 25.00 0.56 18.41
C ASP A 7 24.02 1.57 17.77
N VAL A 8 24.20 2.86 18.03
CA VAL A 8 23.38 3.92 17.41
C VAL A 8 23.65 4.00 15.91
N ALA A 9 24.92 3.94 15.50
CA ALA A 9 25.31 3.97 14.10
C ALA A 9 24.75 2.76 13.32
N ILE A 10 24.82 1.55 13.90
CA ILE A 10 24.25 0.34 13.30
C ILE A 10 22.73 0.47 13.12
N ARG A 11 22.01 0.97 14.13
CA ARG A 11 20.55 1.19 14.02
C ARG A 11 20.20 2.19 12.92
N ALA A 12 20.92 3.31 12.83
CA ALA A 12 20.70 4.32 11.80
C ALA A 12 20.97 3.74 10.40
N GLN A 13 22.05 2.98 10.23
CA GLN A 13 22.35 2.32 8.96
C GLN A 13 21.26 1.32 8.56
N ASN A 14 20.81 0.47 9.47
CA ASN A 14 19.75 -0.51 9.21
C ASN A 14 18.43 0.17 8.82
N TRP A 15 18.08 1.29 9.47
CA TRP A 15 16.91 2.09 9.12
C TRP A 15 17.02 2.65 7.69
N CYS A 16 18.17 3.21 7.32
CA CYS A 16 18.42 3.69 5.96
C CYS A 16 18.32 2.56 4.92
N THR A 17 18.86 1.38 5.23
CA THR A 17 18.77 0.20 4.35
C THR A 17 17.31 -0.24 4.15
N LEU A 18 16.52 -0.29 5.22
CA LEU A 18 15.08 -0.59 5.14
C LEU A 18 14.33 0.44 4.29
N ALA A 19 14.57 1.74 4.52
CA ALA A 19 13.94 2.81 3.76
C ALA A 19 14.31 2.74 2.27
N ALA A 20 15.58 2.43 1.95
CA ALA A 20 16.05 2.27 0.58
C ALA A 20 15.43 1.06 -0.12
N LEU A 21 15.26 -0.06 0.59
CA LEU A 21 14.56 -1.25 0.07
C LEU A 21 13.09 -0.92 -0.22
N HIS A 22 12.40 -0.31 0.75
CA HIS A 22 11.00 0.12 0.59
C HIS A 22 10.83 1.04 -0.63
N ALA A 23 11.66 2.08 -0.74
CA ALA A 23 11.59 3.03 -1.85
C ALA A 23 11.81 2.37 -3.22
N ARG A 24 12.75 1.41 -3.32
CA ARG A 24 12.98 0.64 -4.56
C ARG A 24 11.79 -0.21 -4.96
N ILE A 25 11.17 -0.89 -3.99
CA ILE A 25 9.97 -1.68 -4.23
C ILE A 25 8.81 -0.76 -4.65
N GLU A 26 8.56 0.33 -3.90
CA GLU A 26 7.48 1.28 -4.18
C GLU A 26 7.61 1.87 -5.60
N ASP A 27 8.81 2.27 -6.02
CA ASP A 27 9.07 2.79 -7.37
C ASP A 27 8.84 1.75 -8.48
N LYS A 28 9.20 0.47 -8.26
CA LYS A 28 8.93 -0.60 -9.24
C LYS A 28 7.43 -0.89 -9.36
N LEU A 29 6.71 -0.93 -8.24
CA LEU A 29 5.26 -1.09 -8.22
C LEU A 29 4.55 0.10 -8.90
N GLU A 30 4.97 1.32 -8.59
CA GLU A 30 4.41 2.55 -9.17
C GLU A 30 4.54 2.54 -10.69
N ARG A 31 5.72 2.20 -11.23
CA ARG A 31 5.92 2.10 -12.69
C ARG A 31 5.03 1.04 -13.33
N ALA A 32 4.91 -0.13 -12.71
CA ALA A 32 4.12 -1.23 -13.26
C ALA A 32 2.62 -0.92 -13.27
N LEU A 33 2.09 -0.41 -12.15
CA LEU A 33 0.69 -0.03 -12.00
C LEU A 33 0.33 1.18 -12.85
N GLN A 34 1.18 2.21 -12.88
CA GLN A 34 0.94 3.40 -13.68
C GLN A 34 0.96 3.07 -15.18
N GLY A 35 1.92 2.24 -15.62
CA GLY A 35 2.05 1.84 -17.02
C GLY A 35 0.90 0.97 -17.53
N SER A 36 0.30 0.14 -16.67
CA SER A 36 -0.72 -0.82 -17.09
C SER A 36 -2.15 -0.35 -16.82
N HIS A 37 -2.37 0.37 -15.71
CA HIS A 37 -3.71 0.68 -15.19
C HIS A 37 -3.90 2.15 -14.81
N GLN A 38 -2.89 3.00 -14.99
CA GLN A 38 -2.91 4.40 -14.54
C GLN A 38 -3.31 4.50 -13.06
N LEU A 39 -2.81 3.57 -12.24
CA LEU A 39 -2.98 3.56 -10.80
C LEU A 39 -1.63 3.86 -10.16
N SER A 40 -1.64 4.72 -9.15
CA SER A 40 -0.53 4.78 -8.19
C SER A 40 -0.58 3.63 -7.19
N VAL A 41 0.54 3.32 -6.54
CA VAL A 41 0.60 2.34 -5.45
C VAL A 41 -0.38 2.71 -4.34
N ARG A 42 -0.52 4.01 -4.04
CA ARG A 42 -1.43 4.50 -2.99
C ARG A 42 -2.91 4.27 -3.34
N GLU A 43 -3.27 4.49 -4.59
CA GLU A 43 -4.62 4.22 -5.09
C GLU A 43 -4.93 2.71 -5.07
N TYR A 44 -3.98 1.88 -5.51
CA TYR A 44 -4.10 0.43 -5.43
C TYR A 44 -4.25 -0.06 -3.98
N SER A 45 -3.48 0.49 -3.03
CA SER A 45 -3.60 0.14 -1.61
C SER A 45 -4.96 0.52 -1.02
N VAL A 46 -5.53 1.67 -1.39
CA VAL A 46 -6.88 2.06 -0.96
C VAL A 46 -7.92 1.07 -1.47
N LEU A 47 -7.88 0.72 -2.77
CA LEU A 47 -8.78 -0.27 -3.37
C LEU A 47 -8.63 -1.63 -2.69
N THR A 48 -7.40 -2.08 -2.43
CA THR A 48 -7.10 -3.36 -1.78
C THR A 48 -7.63 -3.42 -0.35
N VAL A 49 -7.38 -2.37 0.45
CA VAL A 49 -7.83 -2.31 1.85
C VAL A 49 -9.35 -2.37 1.94
N LEU A 50 -10.05 -1.60 1.09
CA LEU A 50 -11.51 -1.63 1.03
C LEU A 50 -12.00 -3.00 0.56
N ALA A 51 -11.38 -3.58 -0.47
CA ALA A 51 -11.73 -4.89 -1.01
C ALA A 51 -11.56 -6.06 -0.01
N GLN A 52 -10.80 -5.88 1.07
CA GLN A 52 -10.60 -6.90 2.11
C GLN A 52 -11.61 -6.81 3.26
N GLN A 53 -12.41 -5.74 3.33
CA GLN A 53 -13.39 -5.60 4.41
C GLN A 53 -14.67 -6.37 4.11
N ASP A 54 -15.31 -6.88 5.16
CA ASP A 54 -16.69 -7.35 5.10
C ASP A 54 -17.57 -6.20 4.59
N ASN A 55 -18.23 -6.40 3.44
CA ASN A 55 -19.04 -5.42 2.68
C ASN A 55 -18.27 -4.32 1.93
N PHE A 56 -16.95 -4.45 1.77
CA PHE A 56 -16.13 -3.58 0.92
C PHE A 56 -16.11 -2.08 1.27
N HIS A 57 -16.41 -1.73 2.53
CA HIS A 57 -16.57 -0.34 2.94
C HIS A 57 -15.85 0.03 4.23
N LEU A 58 -15.44 1.30 4.35
CA LEU A 58 -14.88 1.89 5.56
C LEU A 58 -15.30 3.34 5.70
N ARG A 59 -15.37 3.84 6.95
CA ARG A 59 -15.40 5.28 7.18
C ARG A 59 -14.05 5.90 6.85
N MET A 60 -14.05 7.18 6.48
CA MET A 60 -12.84 7.91 6.11
C MET A 60 -11.72 7.86 7.16
N ASN A 61 -12.05 7.90 8.45
CA ASN A 61 -11.06 7.79 9.53
C ASN A 61 -10.46 6.38 9.63
N GLN A 62 -11.28 5.35 9.46
CA GLN A 62 -10.82 3.95 9.44
C GLN A 62 -9.94 3.70 8.22
N LEU A 63 -10.36 4.20 7.05
CA LEU A 63 -9.59 4.10 5.82
C LEU A 63 -8.23 4.80 5.96
N ALA A 64 -8.20 6.04 6.46
CA ALA A 64 -6.96 6.80 6.65
C ALA A 64 -5.97 6.06 7.56
N SER A 65 -6.46 5.47 8.66
CA SER A 65 -5.62 4.65 9.55
C SER A 65 -5.11 3.38 8.85
N ALA A 66 -5.96 2.70 8.08
CA ALA A 66 -5.61 1.44 7.42
C ALA A 66 -4.56 1.63 6.30
N VAL A 67 -4.58 2.76 5.58
CA VAL A 67 -3.56 3.07 4.56
C VAL A 67 -2.40 3.92 5.07
N VAL A 68 -2.35 4.19 6.39
CA VAL A 68 -1.30 4.99 7.06
C VAL A 68 -1.10 6.36 6.39
N LEU A 69 -2.21 7.07 6.15
CA LEU A 69 -2.22 8.41 5.55
C LEU A 69 -2.89 9.42 6.47
N SER A 70 -2.53 10.69 6.30
CA SER A 70 -3.29 11.77 6.93
C SER A 70 -4.71 11.83 6.38
N GLN A 71 -5.64 12.37 7.16
CA GLN A 71 -7.03 12.50 6.73
C GLN A 71 -7.16 13.32 5.43
N SER A 72 -6.43 14.44 5.32
CA SER A 72 -6.43 15.27 4.11
C SER A 72 -5.82 14.57 2.90
N ALA A 73 -4.79 13.72 3.07
CA ALA A 73 -4.25 12.93 1.97
C ALA A 73 -5.24 11.84 1.52
N THR A 74 -5.88 11.18 2.47
CA THR A 74 -6.89 10.14 2.21
C THR A 74 -8.10 10.73 1.48
N THR A 75 -8.62 11.89 1.91
CA THR A 75 -9.72 12.57 1.22
C THR A 75 -9.37 12.88 -0.23
N ARG A 76 -8.18 13.42 -0.50
CA ARG A 76 -7.75 13.71 -1.88
C ARG A 76 -7.66 12.46 -2.75
N LEU A 77 -7.14 11.35 -2.20
CA LEU A 77 -7.07 10.07 -2.92
C LEU A 77 -8.47 9.53 -3.23
N VAL A 78 -9.35 9.51 -2.23
CA VAL A 78 -10.73 9.03 -2.41
C VAL A 78 -11.45 9.87 -3.45
N THR A 79 -11.37 11.20 -3.38
CA THR A 79 -12.02 12.08 -4.38
C THR A 79 -11.54 11.80 -5.80
N ARG A 80 -10.23 11.60 -6.03
CA ARG A 80 -9.73 11.24 -7.38
C ARG A 80 -10.24 9.88 -7.86
N LEU A 81 -10.35 8.90 -6.96
CA LEU A 81 -10.89 7.59 -7.30
C LEU A 81 -12.40 7.63 -7.56
N GLU A 82 -13.14 8.49 -6.86
CA GLU A 82 -14.56 8.76 -7.14
C GLU A 82 -14.75 9.45 -8.49
N GLU A 83 -13.93 10.44 -8.83
CA GLU A 83 -13.93 11.11 -10.14
C GLU A 83 -13.68 10.12 -11.29
N ARG A 84 -12.93 9.05 -11.01
CA ARG A 84 -12.68 7.93 -11.94
C ARG A 84 -13.75 6.84 -11.87
N GLY A 85 -14.75 6.96 -11.01
CA GLY A 85 -15.83 5.98 -10.82
C GLY A 85 -15.40 4.67 -10.14
N LEU A 86 -14.21 4.63 -9.51
CA LEU A 86 -13.66 3.43 -8.87
C LEU A 86 -14.11 3.29 -7.40
N LEU A 87 -14.43 4.41 -6.76
CA LEU A 87 -14.99 4.46 -5.41
C LEU A 87 -16.28 5.26 -5.40
N GLN A 88 -17.09 5.07 -4.37
CA GLN A 88 -18.21 5.95 -4.06
C GLN A 88 -18.38 6.11 -2.55
N ARG A 89 -18.95 7.25 -2.15
CA ARG A 89 -19.37 7.51 -0.77
C ARG A 89 -20.88 7.43 -0.64
N TYR A 90 -21.34 6.79 0.43
CA TYR A 90 -22.77 6.66 0.71
C TYR A 90 -23.09 6.85 2.20
N LEU A 91 -24.34 7.18 2.48
CA LEU A 91 -24.90 7.26 3.84
C LEU A 91 -25.47 5.89 4.22
N CYS A 92 -24.93 5.28 5.27
CA CYS A 92 -25.45 4.01 5.76
C CYS A 92 -26.88 4.20 6.32
N ALA A 93 -27.83 3.39 5.86
CA ALA A 93 -29.23 3.48 6.30
C ALA A 93 -29.40 3.13 7.80
N ASP A 94 -28.58 2.19 8.29
CA ASP A 94 -28.58 1.70 9.67
C ASP A 94 -27.75 2.58 10.62
N ASP A 95 -26.70 3.24 10.08
CA ASP A 95 -25.94 4.27 10.79
C ASP A 95 -25.97 5.59 10.03
N ARG A 96 -27.08 6.31 10.22
CA ARG A 96 -27.39 7.61 9.58
C ARG A 96 -26.40 8.73 9.92
N ARG A 97 -25.39 8.47 10.75
CA ARG A 97 -24.36 9.45 11.15
C ARG A 97 -23.02 9.19 10.46
N GLY A 98 -22.86 8.07 9.74
CA GLY A 98 -21.60 7.70 9.08
C GLY A 98 -21.68 7.82 7.55
N ILE A 99 -20.74 8.57 6.97
CA ILE A 99 -20.40 8.46 5.54
C ILE A 99 -19.38 7.33 5.40
N TYR A 100 -19.72 6.35 4.57
CA TYR A 100 -18.86 5.21 4.23
C TYR A 100 -18.34 5.38 2.82
N THR A 101 -17.12 4.90 2.59
CA THR A 101 -16.48 4.81 1.28
C THR A 101 -16.44 3.34 0.89
N GLU A 102 -16.86 3.01 -0.33
CA GLU A 102 -16.86 1.63 -0.84
C GLU A 102 -16.29 1.54 -2.26
N VAL A 103 -15.86 0.34 -2.62
CA VAL A 103 -15.38 0.03 -3.98
C VAL A 103 -16.58 -0.24 -4.90
N THR A 104 -16.65 0.49 -6.02
CA THR A 104 -17.67 0.26 -7.05
C THR A 104 -17.37 -1.03 -7.82
N GLU A 105 -18.32 -1.50 -8.63
CA GLU A 105 -18.08 -2.63 -9.55
C GLU A 105 -16.89 -2.36 -10.49
N ALA A 106 -16.79 -1.14 -11.04
CA ALA A 106 -15.65 -0.74 -11.86
C ALA A 106 -14.32 -0.74 -11.07
N GLY A 107 -14.36 -0.33 -9.79
CA GLY A 107 -13.22 -0.42 -8.88
C GLY A 107 -12.78 -1.86 -8.61
N GLN A 108 -13.74 -2.78 -8.46
CA GLN A 108 -13.45 -4.21 -8.27
C GLN A 108 -12.81 -4.82 -9.52
N GLN A 109 -13.39 -4.58 -10.69
CA GLN A 109 -12.81 -5.04 -11.96
C GLN A 109 -11.40 -4.47 -12.21
N MET A 110 -11.20 -3.19 -11.90
CA MET A 110 -9.88 -2.56 -11.96
C MET A 110 -8.89 -3.25 -11.02
N LEU A 111 -9.30 -3.56 -9.79
CA LEU A 111 -8.45 -4.24 -8.82
C LEU A 111 -8.10 -5.67 -9.25
N GLU A 112 -9.05 -6.42 -9.80
CA GLU A 112 -8.82 -7.76 -10.33
C GLU A 112 -7.78 -7.77 -11.46
N GLN A 113 -7.84 -6.77 -12.34
CA GLN A 113 -6.88 -6.61 -13.43
C GLN A 113 -5.50 -6.14 -12.95
N ALA A 114 -5.46 -5.25 -11.96
CA ALA A 114 -4.21 -4.66 -11.45
C ALA A 114 -3.44 -5.62 -10.52
N ARG A 115 -4.14 -6.52 -9.81
CA ARG A 115 -3.53 -7.47 -8.87
C ARG A 115 -2.39 -8.30 -9.47
N PRO A 116 -2.55 -9.02 -10.61
CA PRO A 116 -1.45 -9.79 -11.18
C PRO A 116 -0.25 -8.92 -11.60
N VAL A 117 -0.49 -7.67 -12.02
CA VAL A 117 0.59 -6.72 -12.35
C VAL A 117 1.36 -6.32 -11.10
N ASN A 118 0.65 -5.98 -10.01
CA ASN A 118 1.24 -5.67 -8.72
C ASN A 118 2.06 -6.86 -8.19
N ASP A 119 1.46 -8.06 -8.17
CA ASP A 119 2.07 -9.25 -7.57
C ASP A 119 3.33 -9.67 -8.33
N LYS A 120 3.30 -9.61 -9.67
CA LYS A 120 4.48 -9.82 -10.51
C LYS A 120 5.56 -8.78 -10.21
N ALA A 121 5.21 -7.49 -10.20
CA ALA A 121 6.17 -6.42 -9.95
C ALA A 121 6.79 -6.52 -8.54
N LEU A 122 6.00 -6.88 -7.53
CA LEU A 122 6.48 -7.12 -6.16
C LEU A 122 7.44 -8.31 -6.11
N SER A 123 7.08 -9.44 -6.72
CA SER A 123 7.92 -10.62 -6.78
C SER A 123 9.25 -10.35 -7.46
N GLU A 124 9.24 -9.65 -8.60
CA GLU A 124 10.46 -9.28 -9.31
C GLU A 124 11.30 -8.26 -8.51
N ALA A 125 10.66 -7.29 -7.83
CA ALA A 125 11.37 -6.33 -6.99
C ALA A 125 12.11 -7.01 -5.83
N LEU A 126 11.45 -7.97 -5.18
CA LEU A 126 12.03 -8.73 -4.08
C LEU A 126 13.16 -9.65 -4.57
N ALA A 127 12.98 -10.30 -5.72
CA ALA A 127 14.01 -11.15 -6.32
C ALA A 127 15.27 -10.34 -6.70
N GLU A 128 15.11 -9.15 -7.28
CA GLU A 128 16.21 -8.24 -7.59
C GLU A 128 16.90 -7.69 -6.34
N ALA A 129 16.12 -7.40 -5.28
CA ALA A 129 16.67 -6.97 -4.01
C ALA A 129 17.45 -8.10 -3.31
N GLU A 130 17.03 -9.35 -3.42
CA GLU A 130 17.74 -10.48 -2.80
C GLU A 130 19.15 -10.69 -3.38
N GLN A 131 19.39 -10.28 -4.63
CA GLN A 131 20.73 -10.34 -5.25
C GLN A 131 21.69 -9.27 -4.72
N GLN A 132 21.18 -8.26 -4.02
CA GLN A 132 21.99 -7.17 -3.43
C GLN A 132 22.36 -7.52 -1.99
N PRO A 133 23.66 -7.66 -1.65
CA PRO A 133 24.10 -8.09 -0.32
C PRO A 133 23.55 -7.25 0.84
N GLU A 134 23.35 -5.95 0.62
CA GLU A 134 22.80 -5.03 1.61
C GLU A 134 21.31 -5.28 1.90
N PHE A 135 20.53 -5.81 0.95
CA PHE A 135 19.09 -6.04 1.10
C PHE A 135 18.72 -7.50 1.38
N ALA A 136 19.56 -8.45 0.97
CA ALA A 136 19.28 -9.88 1.11
C ALA A 136 18.84 -10.31 2.52
N PRO A 137 19.44 -9.83 3.64
CA PRO A 137 18.98 -10.18 4.98
C PRO A 137 17.56 -9.68 5.28
N LEU A 138 17.18 -8.49 4.79
CA LEU A 138 15.84 -7.94 4.98
C LEU A 138 14.80 -8.70 4.16
N VAL A 139 15.11 -9.04 2.91
CA VAL A 139 14.22 -9.85 2.06
C VAL A 139 13.94 -11.21 2.69
N LYS A 140 14.97 -11.87 3.23
CA LYS A 140 14.82 -13.14 3.97
C LYS A 140 13.95 -12.98 5.22
N ALA A 141 14.12 -11.89 5.97
CA ALA A 141 13.31 -11.61 7.14
C ALA A 141 11.82 -11.44 6.78
N LEU A 142 11.51 -10.74 5.68
CA LEU A 142 10.14 -10.58 5.19
C LEU A 142 9.50 -11.93 4.82
N ALA A 143 10.25 -12.81 4.16
CA ALA A 143 9.76 -14.15 3.78
C ALA A 143 9.47 -15.07 4.99
N ALA A 144 10.09 -14.80 6.14
CA ALA A 144 9.90 -15.56 7.37
C ALA A 144 8.79 -15.00 8.28
N LEU A 145 8.15 -13.89 7.90
CA LEU A 145 7.04 -13.33 8.67
C LEU A 145 5.84 -14.29 8.65
N PRO A 146 5.14 -14.47 9.78
CA PRO A 146 3.95 -15.29 9.82
C PRO A 146 2.87 -14.71 8.91
N GLN A 147 2.30 -15.56 8.06
CA GLN A 147 1.10 -15.26 7.28
C GLN A 147 -0.08 -15.24 8.27
N SER A 148 -0.75 -14.09 8.43
CA SER A 148 -1.91 -13.92 9.31
C SER A 148 -3.19 -14.37 8.63
#